data_AF-A0A1Y1SXU2-F1
#
_entry.id   AF-A0A1Y1SXU2-F1
#
_cell.length_a   1.000
_cell.length_b   1.000
_cell.length_c   1.000
_cell.angle_alpha   90.00
_cell.angle_beta   90.00
_cell.angle_gamma   90.00
#
_symmetry.space_group_name_H-M   'P 1'
#
loop_
_entity.id
_entity.type
_entity.pdbx_description
1 polymer ?
#
loop_
_entity_poly.entity_id
_entity_poly.type
_entity_poly.pdbx_seq_one_letter_code
_entity_poly.pdbx_strand_id
1 'polypeptide(L)'
;MESPNIRMILPALMLIASWVILFWKSFRQLIPVVDTKPTLEKLINYKRLKRVGGYYWIIFSIFILMTIIYSLLPDFSFIFLPLDYFDHPLINELGLMLLKVSIIWIIIAQLQIDRELYKYSREINSLAAMELVHYSEKMLLSGMLVLFLGFFTTVTNIAGLILVIVGLFIHFKTFGFPYSHHRRT
;
A
#
# COMPACT_ATOMS: atom_id res chain seq x y z
N MET A 1 23.00 10.70 15.54
CA MET A 1 22.23 11.81 16.16
C MET A 1 21.04 12.04 15.25
N GLU A 2 19.91 11.40 15.57
CA GLU A 2 18.68 11.54 14.79
C GLU A 2 18.27 13.03 14.77
N SER A 3 18.03 13.59 13.58
CA SER A 3 17.59 14.97 13.51
C SER A 3 16.18 15.07 14.13
N PRO A 4 15.91 16.03 15.03
CA PRO A 4 14.61 16.17 15.70
C PRO A 4 13.44 16.31 14.69
N ASN A 5 13.75 16.72 13.46
CA ASN A 5 12.81 16.81 12.36
C ASN A 5 12.23 15.44 11.93
N ILE A 6 13.01 14.36 11.90
CA ILE A 6 12.52 13.04 11.44
C ILE A 6 11.46 12.50 12.40
N ARG A 7 11.68 12.67 13.71
CA ARG A 7 10.76 12.22 14.78
C ARG A 7 9.38 12.90 14.71
N MET A 8 9.28 14.10 14.14
CA MET A 8 8.02 14.79 13.92
C MET A 8 7.43 14.54 12.52
N ILE A 9 8.28 14.52 11.47
CA ILE A 9 7.83 14.41 10.08
C ILE A 9 7.31 13.01 9.77
N LEU A 10 7.99 11.95 10.21
CA LEU A 10 7.60 10.57 9.96
C LEU A 10 6.18 10.25 10.46
N PRO A 11 5.83 10.49 11.75
CA PRO A 11 4.47 10.24 12.23
C PRO A 11 3.44 11.10 11.52
N ALA A 12 3.75 12.35 11.16
CA ALA A 12 2.85 13.19 10.38
C ALA A 12 2.57 12.58 8.99
N LEU A 13 3.59 12.13 8.27
CA LEU A 13 3.44 11.48 6.96
C LEU A 13 2.65 10.16 7.07
N MET A 14 2.94 9.34 8.09
CA MET A 14 2.23 8.09 8.32
C MET A 14 0.78 8.32 8.73
N LEU A 15 0.48 9.39 9.47
CA LEU A 15 -0.88 9.80 9.79
C LEU A 15 -1.62 10.22 8.52
N ILE A 16 -1.00 11.05 7.67
CA ILE A 16 -1.57 11.42 6.36
C ILE A 16 -1.83 10.17 5.51
N ALA A 17 -0.87 9.26 5.40
CA ALA A 17 -1.04 8.02 4.66
C ALA A 17 -2.19 7.17 5.22
N SER A 18 -2.27 7.06 6.55
CA SER A 18 -3.35 6.34 7.24
C SER A 18 -4.69 6.99 6.96
N TRP A 19 -4.77 8.32 7.02
CA TRP A 19 -5.98 9.06 6.71
C TRP A 19 -6.44 8.81 5.28
N VAL A 20 -5.54 8.95 4.31
CA VAL A 20 -5.78 8.69 2.88
C VAL A 20 -6.23 7.25 2.66
N ILE A 21 -5.62 6.26 3.30
CA ILE A 21 -5.99 4.85 3.08
C ILE A 21 -7.32 4.48 3.77
N LEU A 22 -7.53 4.95 5.00
CA LEU A 22 -8.68 4.60 5.84
C LEU A 22 -9.96 5.32 5.42
N PHE A 23 -9.93 6.66 5.35
CA PHE A 23 -11.13 7.44 5.07
C PHE A 23 -11.62 7.24 3.64
N TRP A 24 -10.71 6.95 2.69
CA TRP A 24 -11.11 6.66 1.31
C TRP A 24 -11.90 5.36 1.16
N LYS A 25 -11.71 4.40 2.07
CA LYS A 25 -12.56 3.20 2.10
C LYS A 25 -14.00 3.54 2.50
N SER A 26 -14.18 4.46 3.46
CA SER A 26 -15.51 4.92 3.89
C SER A 26 -16.23 5.69 2.78
N PHE A 27 -15.53 6.53 2.01
CA PHE A 27 -16.13 7.21 0.85
C PHE A 27 -16.63 6.24 -0.23
N ARG A 28 -15.91 5.14 -0.49
CA ARG A 28 -16.27 4.16 -1.53
C ARG A 28 -17.51 3.32 -1.20
N GLN A 29 -17.85 3.13 0.07
CA GLN A 29 -19.04 2.36 0.47
C GLN A 29 -20.37 3.03 0.06
N LEU A 30 -20.34 4.30 -0.36
CA LEU A 30 -21.50 5.06 -0.81
C LEU A 30 -21.91 4.76 -2.27
N ILE A 31 -21.07 4.06 -3.03
CA ILE A 31 -21.34 3.73 -4.44
C ILE A 31 -21.81 2.27 -4.53
N PRO A 32 -23.12 2.00 -4.72
CA PRO A 32 -23.62 0.64 -4.85
C PRO A 32 -23.11 0.01 -6.15
N VAL A 33 -22.29 -1.03 -6.02
CA VAL A 33 -21.88 -1.88 -7.14
C VAL A 33 -23.05 -2.82 -7.43
N VAL A 34 -23.74 -2.61 -8.55
CA VAL A 34 -24.81 -3.51 -9.01
C VAL A 34 -24.18 -4.86 -9.40
N ASP A 35 -24.60 -5.93 -8.72
CA ASP A 35 -24.12 -7.29 -8.95
C ASP A 35 -24.57 -7.79 -10.33
N THR A 36 -23.65 -7.83 -11.29
CA THR A 36 -23.80 -8.70 -12.47
C THR A 36 -23.19 -10.06 -12.14
N LYS A 37 -23.87 -11.15 -12.50
CA LYS A 37 -23.44 -12.53 -12.18
C LYS A 37 -21.96 -12.75 -12.58
N PRO A 38 -21.02 -12.88 -11.64
CA PRO A 38 -19.61 -12.97 -11.96
C PRO A 38 -19.26 -14.36 -12.51
N THR A 39 -18.43 -14.40 -13.54
CA THR A 39 -17.84 -15.65 -14.07
C THR A 39 -16.92 -16.28 -13.01
N LEU A 40 -16.85 -17.62 -12.92
CA LEU A 40 -16.10 -18.35 -11.88
C LEU A 40 -14.63 -17.91 -11.76
N GLU A 41 -13.95 -17.72 -12.90
CA GLU A 41 -12.54 -17.31 -12.96
C GLU A 41 -12.32 -15.90 -12.38
N LYS A 42 -13.26 -14.99 -12.62
CA LYS A 42 -13.23 -13.62 -12.11
C LYS A 42 -13.48 -13.55 -10.60
N LEU A 43 -14.37 -14.42 -10.10
CA LEU A 43 -14.61 -14.56 -8.67
C LEU A 43 -13.34 -15.01 -7.92
N ILE A 44 -12.58 -15.93 -8.53
CA ILE A 44 -11.31 -16.42 -7.95
C ILE A 44 -10.26 -15.29 -7.91
N ASN A 45 -10.12 -14.53 -9.00
CA ASN A 45 -9.17 -13.41 -9.07
C ASN A 45 -9.53 -12.28 -8.10
N TYR A 46 -10.82 -11.94 -7.96
CA TYR A 46 -11.29 -10.98 -6.97
C TYR A 46 -11.01 -11.44 -5.53
N LYS A 47 -11.31 -12.70 -5.19
CA LYS A 47 -11.01 -13.26 -3.86
C LYS A 47 -9.51 -13.27 -3.55
N ARG A 48 -8.66 -13.56 -4.55
CA ARG A 48 -7.20 -13.50 -4.41
C ARG A 48 -6.73 -12.07 -4.12
N LEU A 49 -7.21 -11.10 -4.89
CA LEU A 49 -6.82 -9.70 -4.72
C LEU A 49 -7.28 -9.13 -3.37
N LYS A 50 -8.51 -9.45 -2.94
CA LYS A 50 -9.01 -9.09 -1.61
C LYS A 50 -8.15 -9.66 -0.48
N ARG A 51 -7.66 -10.91 -0.64
CA ARG A 51 -6.75 -11.54 0.34
C ARG A 51 -5.40 -10.83 0.38
N VAL A 52 -4.84 -10.50 -0.79
CA VAL A 52 -3.56 -9.77 -0.90
C VAL A 52 -3.66 -8.38 -0.28
N GLY A 53 -4.74 -7.65 -0.57
CA GLY A 53 -5.03 -6.37 0.08
C GLY A 53 -5.09 -6.50 1.60
N GLY A 54 -5.68 -7.59 2.13
CA GLY A 54 -5.68 -7.90 3.55
C GLY A 54 -4.27 -8.02 4.15
N TYR A 55 -3.35 -8.74 3.48
CA TYR A 55 -1.96 -8.86 3.95
C TYR A 55 -1.23 -7.51 3.96
N TYR A 56 -1.40 -6.71 2.91
CA TYR A 56 -0.83 -5.36 2.85
C TYR A 56 -1.35 -4.46 3.96
N TRP A 57 -2.63 -4.62 4.33
CA TRP A 57 -3.23 -3.87 5.43
C TRP A 57 -2.64 -4.27 6.79
N ILE A 58 -2.35 -5.56 6.99
CA ILE A 58 -1.66 -6.05 8.20
C ILE A 58 -0.26 -5.43 8.27
N ILE A 59 0.52 -5.50 7.18
CA ILE A 59 1.87 -4.92 7.12
C ILE A 59 1.82 -3.41 7.42
N PHE A 60 0.89 -2.69 6.78
CA PHE A 60 0.69 -1.27 7.01
C PHE A 60 0.34 -0.96 8.48
N SER A 61 -0.52 -1.77 9.10
CA SER A 61 -0.87 -1.60 10.52
C SER A 61 0.35 -1.78 11.43
N ILE A 62 1.24 -2.73 11.12
CA ILE A 62 2.47 -2.92 11.87
C ILE A 62 3.39 -1.71 11.70
N PHE A 63 3.51 -1.14 10.49
CA PHE A 63 4.27 0.09 10.29
C PHE A 63 3.70 1.29 11.05
N ILE A 64 2.37 1.43 11.15
CA ILE A 64 1.75 2.44 12.02
C ILE A 64 2.17 2.23 13.47
N LEU A 65 2.10 0.99 13.97
CA LEU A 65 2.51 0.66 15.34
C LEU A 65 3.98 1.00 15.58
N MET A 66 4.86 0.64 14.64
CA MET A 66 6.28 0.99 14.69
C MET A 66 6.49 2.51 14.74
N THR A 67 5.72 3.26 13.94
CA THR A 67 5.76 4.73 13.92
C THR A 67 5.37 5.33 15.27
N ILE A 68 4.30 4.80 15.88
CA ILE A 68 3.80 5.24 17.19
C ILE A 68 4.86 4.99 18.26
N ILE A 69 5.44 3.79 18.29
CA ILE A 69 6.49 3.45 19.26
C ILE A 69 7.71 4.33 19.04
N TYR A 70 8.15 4.51 17.80
CA TYR A 70 9.30 5.37 17.48
C TYR A 70 9.08 6.83 17.89
N SER A 71 7.86 7.35 17.76
CA SER A 71 7.52 8.74 18.05
C SER A 71 7.23 9.01 19.53
N LEU A 72 6.41 8.17 20.18
CA LEU A 72 5.93 8.40 21.55
C LEU A 72 6.75 7.68 22.62
N LEU A 73 7.41 6.58 22.27
CA LEU A 73 8.10 5.68 23.19
C LEU A 73 9.50 5.31 22.64
N PRO A 74 10.39 6.29 22.40
CA PRO A 74 11.67 6.05 21.76
C PRO A 74 12.55 5.07 22.54
N ASP A 75 12.39 4.99 23.86
CA ASP A 75 13.09 4.03 24.73
C ASP A 75 12.72 2.57 24.42
N PHE A 76 11.62 2.32 23.71
CA PHE A 76 11.17 0.99 23.29
C PHE A 76 11.49 0.69 21.81
N SER A 77 12.14 1.61 21.10
CA SER A 77 12.52 1.43 19.69
C SER A 77 13.50 0.26 19.46
N PHE A 78 14.27 -0.12 20.49
CA PHE A 78 15.19 -1.27 20.46
C PHE A 78 14.50 -2.59 20.10
N ILE A 79 13.20 -2.72 20.38
CA ILE A 79 12.40 -3.92 20.08
C ILE A 79 12.42 -4.25 18.58
N PHE A 80 12.54 -3.23 17.73
CA PHE A 80 12.59 -3.40 16.27
C PHE A 80 13.99 -3.66 15.72
N LEU A 81 15.00 -3.73 16.60
CA LEU A 81 16.41 -3.91 16.27
C LEU A 81 16.87 -2.84 15.26
N PRO A 82 17.02 -1.57 15.70
CA PRO A 82 17.54 -0.52 14.85
C PRO A 82 18.94 -0.88 14.34
N LEU A 83 19.22 -0.53 13.10
CA LEU A 83 20.52 -0.75 12.46
C LEU A 83 21.30 0.56 12.44
N ASP A 84 21.95 0.88 13.57
CA ASP A 84 22.67 2.14 13.78
C ASP A 84 23.75 2.41 12.72
N TYR A 85 24.32 1.34 12.13
CA TYR A 85 25.29 1.45 11.04
C TYR A 85 24.74 2.07 9.75
N PHE A 86 23.43 2.05 9.56
CA PHE A 86 22.74 2.60 8.39
C PHE A 86 21.99 3.89 8.70
N ASP A 87 22.09 4.41 9.94
CA ASP A 87 21.50 5.68 10.34
C ASP A 87 22.33 6.85 9.79
N HIS A 88 22.21 7.07 8.47
CA HIS A 88 22.86 8.17 7.77
C HIS A 88 21.82 9.22 7.36
N PRO A 89 22.02 10.52 7.66
CA PRO A 89 21.03 11.56 7.38
C PRO A 89 20.53 11.59 5.92
N LEU A 90 21.43 11.33 4.96
CA LEU A 90 21.08 11.24 3.54
C LEU A 90 20.13 10.07 3.23
N ILE A 91 20.34 8.90 3.84
CA ILE A 91 19.50 7.71 3.64
C ILE A 91 18.11 7.99 4.21
N ASN A 92 18.06 8.57 5.40
CA ASN A 92 16.79 8.89 6.05
C ASN A 92 15.98 9.91 5.23
N GLU A 93 16.63 10.93 4.67
CA GLU A 93 15.97 11.92 3.81
C GLU A 93 15.46 11.30 2.49
N LEU A 94 16.23 10.38 1.90
CA LEU A 94 15.77 9.60 0.75
C LEU A 94 14.53 8.75 1.09
N GLY A 95 14.50 8.13 2.28
CA GLY A 95 13.33 7.43 2.80
C GLY A 95 12.12 8.34 2.91
N LEU A 96 12.29 9.56 3.45
CA LEU A 96 11.23 10.56 3.55
C LEU A 96 10.72 11.01 2.18
N MET A 97 11.61 11.18 1.19
CA MET A 97 11.23 11.48 -0.19
C MET A 97 10.42 10.34 -0.80
N LEU A 98 10.84 9.09 -0.61
CA LEU A 98 10.09 7.90 -1.05
C LEU A 98 8.70 7.84 -0.41
N LEU A 99 8.58 8.14 0.88
CA LEU A 99 7.29 8.23 1.57
C LEU A 99 6.38 9.28 0.93
N LYS A 100 6.87 10.49 0.68
CA LYS A 100 6.09 11.56 0.01
C LYS A 100 5.60 11.12 -1.37
N VAL A 101 6.49 10.54 -2.18
CA VAL A 101 6.15 10.01 -3.52
C VAL A 101 5.11 8.90 -3.42
N SER A 102 5.24 8.00 -2.43
CA SER A 102 4.29 6.90 -2.23
C SER A 102 2.88 7.39 -1.89
N ILE A 103 2.76 8.44 -1.07
CA ILE A 103 1.46 9.02 -0.71
C ILE A 103 0.79 9.61 -1.95
N ILE A 104 1.53 10.37 -2.76
CA ILE A 104 1.02 10.93 -4.03
C ILE A 104 0.57 9.79 -4.95
N TRP A 105 1.37 8.72 -5.05
CA TRP A 105 1.02 7.54 -5.85
C TRP A 105 -0.27 6.89 -5.37
N ILE A 106 -0.41 6.68 -4.06
CA ILE A 106 -1.63 6.10 -3.45
C ILE A 106 -2.85 6.98 -3.76
N ILE A 107 -2.74 8.30 -3.66
CA ILE A 107 -3.81 9.24 -4.01
C ILE A 107 -4.21 9.10 -5.49
N ILE A 108 -3.23 9.07 -6.40
CA ILE A 108 -3.51 8.90 -7.84
C ILE A 108 -4.21 7.56 -8.09
N ALA A 109 -3.75 6.48 -7.48
CA ALA A 109 -4.37 5.17 -7.61
C ALA A 109 -5.81 5.17 -7.10
N GLN A 110 -6.06 5.82 -5.96
CA GLN A 110 -7.39 5.96 -5.39
C GLN A 110 -8.34 6.78 -6.27
N LEU A 111 -7.89 7.91 -6.82
CA LEU A 111 -8.66 8.72 -7.76
C LEU A 111 -9.00 7.96 -9.05
N GLN A 112 -8.09 7.12 -9.53
CA GLN A 112 -8.37 6.25 -10.68
C GLN A 112 -9.43 5.20 -10.35
N ILE A 113 -9.34 4.54 -9.19
CA ILE A 113 -10.36 3.58 -8.73
C ILE A 113 -11.75 4.26 -8.72
N ASP A 114 -11.85 5.46 -8.16
CA ASP A 114 -13.14 6.16 -8.03
C ASP A 114 -13.71 6.59 -9.38
N ARG A 115 -12.85 7.08 -10.29
CA ARG A 115 -13.26 7.43 -11.65
C ARG A 115 -13.83 6.22 -12.39
N GLU A 116 -13.21 5.05 -12.23
CA GLU A 116 -13.67 3.82 -12.88
C GLU A 116 -14.94 3.25 -12.23
N LEU A 117 -15.07 3.34 -10.90
CA LEU A 117 -16.31 3.00 -10.19
C LEU A 117 -17.48 3.91 -10.60
N TYR A 118 -17.22 5.21 -10.81
CA TYR A 118 -18.26 6.15 -11.26
C TYR A 118 -18.76 5.81 -12.67
N LYS A 119 -17.86 5.47 -13.60
CA LYS A 119 -18.25 5.00 -14.95
C LYS A 119 -19.07 3.70 -14.88
N TYR A 120 -18.69 2.78 -14.00
CA TYR A 120 -19.42 1.51 -13.78
C TYR A 120 -20.89 1.74 -13.39
N SER A 121 -21.17 2.77 -12.58
CA SER A 121 -22.56 3.10 -12.20
C SER A 121 -23.44 3.55 -13.37
N ARG A 122 -22.85 3.99 -14.49
CA ARG A 122 -23.56 4.57 -15.64
C ARG A 122 -23.54 3.71 -16.91
N GLU A 123 -22.60 2.78 -17.09
CA GLU A 123 -22.49 1.96 -18.31
C GLU A 123 -22.52 0.45 -18.01
N ILE A 124 -23.45 -0.27 -18.65
CA ILE A 124 -23.83 -1.68 -18.41
C ILE A 124 -22.77 -2.70 -18.90
N ASN A 125 -21.59 -2.27 -19.33
CA ASN A 125 -20.52 -3.20 -19.75
C ASN A 125 -19.62 -3.58 -18.57
N SER A 126 -20.16 -4.43 -17.69
CA SER A 126 -19.52 -4.89 -16.44
C SER A 126 -18.16 -5.58 -16.62
N LEU A 127 -17.83 -6.00 -17.84
CA LEU A 127 -16.65 -6.78 -18.15
C LEU A 127 -15.35 -5.97 -18.16
N ALA A 128 -15.35 -4.78 -18.79
CA ALA A 128 -14.17 -3.92 -18.91
C ALA A 128 -13.88 -3.17 -17.59
N ALA A 129 -14.93 -2.79 -16.88
CA ALA A 129 -14.83 -2.05 -15.63
C ALA A 129 -14.18 -2.87 -14.49
N MET A 130 -14.46 -4.18 -14.40
CA MET A 130 -13.86 -5.05 -13.36
C MET A 130 -12.35 -5.26 -13.59
N GLU A 131 -11.92 -5.30 -14.85
CA GLU A 131 -10.50 -5.39 -15.22
C GLU A 131 -9.75 -4.07 -14.91
N LEU A 132 -10.41 -2.93 -15.12
CA LEU A 132 -9.89 -1.61 -14.77
C LEU A 132 -9.80 -1.39 -13.25
N VAL A 133 -10.74 -1.93 -12.46
CA VAL A 133 -10.65 -1.95 -10.99
C VAL A 133 -9.46 -2.80 -10.54
N HIS A 134 -9.22 -3.97 -11.16
CA HIS A 134 -8.08 -4.82 -10.85
C HIS A 134 -6.73 -4.12 -11.11
N TYR A 135 -6.62 -3.41 -12.23
CA TYR A 135 -5.43 -2.61 -12.55
C TYR A 135 -5.20 -1.50 -11.51
N SER A 136 -6.27 -0.80 -11.12
CA SER A 136 -6.17 0.32 -10.18
C SER A 136 -5.88 -0.16 -8.75
N GLU A 137 -6.40 -1.31 -8.33
CA GLU A 137 -6.04 -1.97 -7.07
C GLU A 137 -4.58 -2.46 -7.07
N LYS A 138 -4.07 -2.96 -8.21
CA LYS A 138 -2.63 -3.26 -8.36
C LYS A 138 -1.78 -2.00 -8.20
N MET A 139 -2.22 -0.87 -8.76
CA MET A 139 -1.52 0.41 -8.62
C MET A 139 -1.50 0.89 -7.16
N LEU A 140 -2.60 0.71 -6.41
CA LEU A 140 -2.65 1.00 -4.97
C LEU A 140 -1.67 0.13 -4.18
N LEU A 141 -1.66 -1.18 -4.43
CA LEU A 141 -0.74 -2.11 -3.75
C LEU A 141 0.72 -1.83 -4.07
N SER A 142 1.02 -1.39 -5.30
CA SER A 142 2.35 -0.90 -5.69
C SER A 142 2.72 0.35 -4.89
N GLY A 143 1.81 1.32 -4.76
CA GLY A 143 2.02 2.53 -3.95
C GLY A 143 2.29 2.21 -2.47
N MET A 144 1.56 1.24 -1.90
CA MET A 144 1.81 0.76 -0.54
C MET A 144 3.18 0.08 -0.40
N LEU A 145 3.66 -0.63 -1.41
CA LEU A 145 4.99 -1.25 -1.39
C LEU A 145 6.09 -0.17 -1.37
N VAL A 146 5.97 0.87 -2.20
CA VAL A 146 6.88 2.02 -2.19
C VAL A 146 6.84 2.73 -0.83
N LEU A 147 5.66 2.81 -0.20
CA LEU A 147 5.51 3.34 1.16
C LEU A 147 6.30 2.51 2.18
N PHE A 148 6.22 1.19 2.12
CA PHE A 148 6.97 0.30 3.02
C PHE A 148 8.49 0.46 2.83
N LEU A 149 8.95 0.56 1.58
CA LEU A 149 10.35 0.84 1.26
C LEU A 149 10.80 2.19 1.81
N GLY A 150 10.00 3.24 1.62
CA GLY A 150 10.30 4.57 2.17
C GLY A 150 10.36 4.57 3.69
N PHE A 151 9.43 3.86 4.36
CA PHE A 151 9.42 3.74 5.82
C PHE A 151 10.68 3.06 6.33
N PHE A 152 10.99 1.87 5.80
CA PHE A 152 12.18 1.11 6.19
C PHE A 152 13.47 1.90 5.94
N THR A 153 13.55 2.65 4.83
CA THR A 153 14.70 3.49 4.51
C THR A 153 14.82 4.70 5.46
N THR A 154 13.70 5.18 6.01
CA THR A 154 13.69 6.31 6.97
C THR A 154 14.08 5.87 8.37
N VAL A 155 13.59 4.71 8.80
CA VAL A 155 13.89 4.11 10.11
C VAL A 155 14.47 2.74 9.86
N THR A 156 15.77 2.69 9.61
CA THR A 156 16.45 1.44 9.23
C THR A 156 16.45 0.48 10.40
N ASN A 157 15.62 -0.56 10.32
CA ASN A 157 15.49 -1.58 11.34
C ASN A 157 15.16 -2.95 10.74
N ILE A 158 15.55 -4.02 11.44
CA ILE A 158 15.45 -5.39 10.92
C ILE A 158 13.98 -5.81 10.74
N ALA A 159 13.10 -5.42 11.67
CA ALA A 159 11.67 -5.75 11.58
C ALA A 159 11.04 -5.17 10.30
N GLY A 160 11.34 -3.92 9.97
CA GLY A 160 10.89 -3.23 8.76
C GLY A 160 11.42 -3.88 7.50
N LEU A 161 12.69 -4.31 7.50
CA LEU A 161 13.28 -5.06 6.38
C LEU A 161 12.52 -6.37 6.14
N ILE A 162 12.23 -7.14 7.19
CA ILE A 162 11.47 -8.39 7.09
C ILE A 162 10.09 -8.13 6.51
N LEU A 163 9.38 -7.09 6.98
CA LEU A 163 8.06 -6.72 6.47
C LEU A 163 8.10 -6.32 4.99
N VAL A 164 9.13 -5.57 4.57
CA VAL A 164 9.35 -5.22 3.16
C VAL A 164 9.59 -6.47 2.31
N ILE A 165 10.44 -7.41 2.77
CA ILE A 165 10.70 -8.67 2.07
C ILE A 165 9.41 -9.49 1.92
N VAL A 166 8.61 -9.59 2.99
CA VAL A 166 7.30 -10.26 2.95
C VAL A 166 6.37 -9.55 1.96
N GLY A 167 6.32 -8.22 1.98
CA GLY A 167 5.54 -7.42 1.04
C GLY A 167 5.94 -7.66 -0.42
N LEU A 168 7.25 -7.66 -0.71
CA LEU A 168 7.80 -7.98 -2.03
C LEU A 168 7.44 -9.40 -2.46
N PHE A 169 7.59 -10.38 -1.58
CA PHE A 169 7.25 -11.77 -1.88
C PHE A 169 5.77 -11.92 -2.25
N ILE A 170 4.87 -11.29 -1.48
CA ILE A 170 3.43 -11.28 -1.77
C ILE A 170 3.17 -10.57 -3.11
N HIS A 171 3.85 -9.45 -3.38
CA HIS A 171 3.70 -8.70 -4.63
C HIS A 171 4.10 -9.53 -5.85
N PHE A 172 5.30 -10.10 -5.86
CA PHE A 172 5.80 -10.89 -6.97
C PHE A 172 5.00 -12.18 -7.18
N LYS A 173 4.59 -12.86 -6.10
CA LYS A 173 3.73 -14.04 -6.20
C LYS A 173 2.36 -13.71 -6.81
N THR A 174 1.85 -12.52 -6.58
CA THR A 174 0.52 -12.11 -7.05
C THR A 174 0.56 -11.51 -8.46
N PHE A 175 1.58 -10.72 -8.79
CA PHE A 175 1.63 -9.91 -9.99
C PHE A 175 2.81 -10.21 -10.94
N GLY A 176 3.80 -10.96 -10.47
CA GLY A 176 5.04 -11.26 -11.21
C GLY A 176 4.97 -12.48 -12.13
N PHE A 177 3.93 -13.31 -12.02
CA PHE A 177 3.66 -14.35 -13.01
C PHE A 177 2.70 -13.81 -14.07
N PRO A 178 3.16 -13.45 -15.28
CA PRO A 178 2.26 -13.28 -16.40
C PRO A 178 1.60 -14.64 -16.65
N TYR A 179 0.27 -14.68 -16.59
CA TYR A 179 -0.47 -15.78 -17.20
C TYR A 179 -0.26 -15.69 -18.71
N SER A 180 0.79 -16.36 -19.18
CA SER A 180 0.97 -16.68 -20.59
C SER A 180 -0.09 -17.72 -20.97
N HIS A 181 -1.30 -17.28 -21.31
CA HIS A 181 -2.08 -17.81 -22.42
C HIS A 181 -3.49 -17.21 -22.42
N HIS A 182 -3.67 -16.18 -23.23
CA HIS A 182 -4.79 -16.19 -24.16
C HIS A 182 -4.18 -16.20 -25.55
N ARG A 183 -3.99 -17.40 -26.13
CA ARG A 183 -3.87 -17.53 -27.57
C ARG A 183 -5.14 -16.90 -28.14
N ARG A 184 -4.96 -15.84 -28.93
CA ARG A 184 -5.93 -15.50 -29.97
C ARG A 184 -6.03 -16.70 -30.89
N THR A 185 -7.16 -17.40 -30.86
CA THR A 185 -7.70 -18.16 -31.98
C THR A 185 -9.21 -18.08 -31.86
#